data_AF-A0A1I5CPR2-F1
#
_entry.id   AF-A0A1I5CPR2-F1
#
_cell.length_a   1.000
_cell.length_b   1.000
_cell.length_c   1.000
_cell.angle_alpha   90.00
_cell.angle_beta   90.00
_cell.angle_gamma   90.00
#
_symmetry.space_group_name_H-M   'P 1'
#
loop_
_entity.id
_entity.type
_entity.pdbx_description
1 polymer ?
#
loop_
_entity_poly.entity_id
_entity_poly.type
_entity_poly.pdbx_seq_one_letter_code
_entity_poly.pdbx_strand_id
1 'polypeptide(L)' 'MSNKYPFVEDTPGKKLEAGTGISVYCGTCKRKVRLDVAELVRGFGPDQPCMHWDLVKII' A
#
# COMPACT_ATOMS: atom_id res chain seq x y z
N MET A 1 -6.23 18.95 16.50
CA MET A 1 -5.84 17.61 15.99
C MET A 1 -6.20 17.57 14.52
N SER A 2 -5.24 17.76 13.61
CA SER A 2 -5.49 17.81 12.16
C SER A 2 -4.46 16.95 11.40
N ASN A 3 -4.91 15.75 11.00
CA ASN A 3 -4.64 15.05 9.74
C ASN A 3 -3.27 15.22 9.07
N LYS A 4 -2.16 14.95 9.78
CA LYS A 4 -0.88 14.65 9.13
C LYS A 4 -0.68 13.14 9.09
N TYR A 5 -1.27 12.47 8.11
CA TYR A 5 -0.75 11.18 7.69
C TYR A 5 0.63 11.45 7.06
N PRO A 6 1.74 10.96 7.64
CA PRO A 6 3.08 11.42 7.31
C PRO A 6 3.70 10.71 6.10
N PHE A 7 2.93 9.87 5.40
CA PHE A 7 3.48 9.08 4.30
C PHE A 7 3.35 9.83 2.99
N VAL A 8 4.49 10.31 2.50
CA VAL A 8 4.64 10.83 1.14
C VAL A 8 4.36 9.74 0.09
N GLU A 9 4.48 8.47 0.49
CA GLU A 9 4.25 7.27 -0.30
C GLU A 9 2.80 6.77 -0.23
N ASP A 10 1.86 7.60 -0.67
CA ASP A 10 0.43 7.30 -0.68
C ASP A 10 -0.02 6.48 -1.90
N THR A 11 0.89 6.17 -2.84
CA THR A 11 0.62 5.33 -4.02
C THR A 11 1.67 4.21 -4.19
N PRO A 12 1.34 3.10 -4.89
CA PRO A 12 2.29 2.03 -5.22
C PRO A 12 3.49 2.55 -6.02
N GLY A 13 3.28 3.53 -6.90
CA GLY A 13 4.36 4.15 -7.69
C GLY A 13 5.40 4.81 -6.78
N LYS A 14 4.97 5.65 -5.84
CA LYS A 14 5.87 6.31 -4.89
C LYS A 14 6.58 5.32 -3.96
N LYS A 15 5.92 4.22 -3.60
CA LYS A 15 6.56 3.13 -2.83
C LYS A 15 7.63 2.40 -3.63
N LEU A 16 7.35 2.13 -4.90
CA LEU A 16 8.30 1.51 -5.81
C LEU A 16 9.55 2.39 -5.99
N GLU A 17 9.36 3.69 -6.21
CA GLU A 17 10.45 4.67 -6.30
C GLU A 17 11.27 4.77 -5.01
N ALA A 18 10.61 4.78 -3.86
CA ALA A 18 11.25 4.83 -2.56
C ALA A 18 11.92 3.49 -2.14
N GLY A 19 11.68 2.41 -2.89
CA GLY A 19 12.16 1.07 -2.55
C GLY A 19 11.53 0.50 -1.28
N THR A 20 10.35 0.97 -0.88
CA THR A 20 9.63 0.52 0.32
C THR A 20 8.57 -0.54 -0.02
N GLY A 21 8.18 -1.33 0.99
CA GLY A 21 7.23 -2.43 0.83
C GLY A 21 5.86 -2.14 1.44
N ILE A 22 4.85 -2.88 0.95
CA ILE A 22 3.53 -2.98 1.58
C ILE A 22 3.40 -4.36 2.20
N SER A 23 2.80 -4.44 3.39
CA SER A 23 2.44 -5.72 3.99
C SER A 23 1.04 -5.70 4.56
N VAL A 24 0.31 -6.78 4.36
CA VAL A 24 -1.00 -7.02 4.98
C VAL A 24 -0.80 -7.91 6.20
N TYR A 25 -1.41 -7.51 7.30
CA TYR A 25 -1.46 -8.30 8.53
C TYR A 25 -2.90 -8.73 8.79
N CYS A 26 -3.15 -10.03 8.82
CA CYS A 26 -4.48 -10.54 9.14
C CYS A 26 -4.68 -10.57 10.65
N GLY A 27 -5.63 -9.77 11.15
CA GLY A 27 -5.96 -9.72 12.57
C GLY A 27 -6.47 -11.04 13.15
N THR A 28 -7.07 -11.91 12.33
CA THR A 28 -7.64 -13.20 12.73
C THR A 28 -6.57 -14.28 12.82
N CYS A 29 -5.87 -14.56 11.71
CA CYS A 29 -4.88 -15.63 11.67
C CYS A 29 -3.46 -15.18 12.07
N LYS A 30 -3.29 -13.90 12.42
CA LYS A 30 -2.01 -13.28 12.84
C LYS A 30 -0.87 -13.43 11.84
N ARG A 31 -1.18 -13.76 10.57
CA ARG A 31 -0.20 -13.88 9.49
C ARG A 31 0.10 -12.52 8.87
N LYS A 32 1.36 -12.34 8.46
CA LYS A 32 1.84 -11.18 7.71
C LYS A 32 2.28 -11.62 6.32
N VAL A 33 1.79 -10.94 5.29
CA VAL A 33 2.20 -11.16 3.90
C VAL A 33 2.75 -9.85 3.36
N ARG A 34 3.92 -9.90 2.70
CA ARG A 34 4.44 -8.78 1.93
C ARG A 34 3.86 -8.84 0.53
N LEU A 35 3.36 -7.72 0.03
CA LEU A 35 2.87 -7.59 -1.33
C LEU A 35 4.01 -7.20 -2.26
N ASP A 36 3.98 -7.71 -3.49
CA ASP A 36 4.87 -7.25 -4.55
C ASP A 36 4.37 -5.90 -5.08
N VAL A 37 5.09 -4.83 -4.74
CA VAL A 37 4.71 -3.48 -5.13
C VAL A 37 4.80 -3.27 -6.65
N ALA A 38 5.72 -3.95 -7.34
CA ALA A 38 5.85 -3.84 -8.78
C ALA A 38 4.64 -4.47 -9.49
N GLU A 39 4.15 -5.60 -9.00
CA GLU A 39 2.89 -6.19 -9.50
C GLU A 39 1.68 -5.31 -9.19
N LEU A 40 1.63 -4.68 -8.03
CA LEU A 40 0.55 -3.73 -7.70
C LEU A 40 0.54 -2.52 -8.65
N VAL A 41 1.71 -1.97 -8.99
CA VAL A 41 1.83 -0.88 -9.98
C VAL A 41 1.37 -1.35 -11.36
N ARG A 42 1.76 -2.56 -11.77
CA ARG A 42 1.32 -3.14 -13.05
C ARG A 42 -0.20 -3.35 -13.12
N GLY A 43 -0.80 -3.84 -12.04
CA GLY A 43 -2.23 -4.20 -12.00
C GLY A 43 -3.16 -3.01 -11.80
N PHE A 44 -2.79 -2.05 -10.96
CA PHE A 44 -3.67 -0.95 -10.54
C PHE A 44 -3.24 0.43 -11.05
N GLY A 45 -2.04 0.55 -11.61
CA GLY A 45 -1.44 1.81 -12.02
C GLY A 45 -0.64 2.49 -10.90
N PRO A 46 0.34 3.34 -11.27
CA PRO A 46 1.28 3.94 -10.32
C PRO A 46 0.63 4.96 -9.38
N ASP A 47 -0.44 5.61 -9.81
CA ASP A 47 -1.13 6.70 -9.08
C ASP A 47 -2.32 6.22 -8.24
N GLN A 48 -2.60 4.91 -8.24
CA GLN A 48 -3.65 4.36 -7.40
C GLN A 48 -3.36 4.67 -5.93
N PRO A 49 -4.32 5.18 -5.14
CA PRO A 49 -4.12 5.33 -3.71
C PRO A 49 -3.90 3.97 -3.03
N CYS A 50 -2.85 3.83 -2.21
CA CYS A 50 -2.51 2.59 -1.49
C CYS A 50 -2.53 2.71 0.03
N MET A 51 -3.25 3.70 0.57
CA MET A 51 -3.53 3.72 2.01
C MET A 51 -4.50 2.59 2.38
N HIS A 52 -4.55 2.24 3.67
CA HIS A 52 -5.32 1.09 4.16
C HIS A 52 -6.74 1.01 3.60
N TRP A 53 -7.49 2.12 3.64
CA TRP A 53 -8.87 2.18 3.17
C TRP A 53 -9.02 2.11 1.65
N ASP A 54 -7.99 2.49 0.91
CA ASP A 54 -8.01 2.44 -0.55
C ASP A 54 -7.70 1.03 -1.04
N LEU A 55 -6.75 0.34 -0.40
CA LEU A 55 -6.43 -1.06 -0.72
C LEU A 55 -7.58 -2.02 -0.38
N VAL A 56 -8.33 -1.76 0.69
CA VAL A 56 -9.51 -2.59 1.05
C VAL A 56 -10.59 -2.58 -0.03
N LYS A 57 -10.66 -1.54 -0.87
CA LYS A 57 -11.68 -1.43 -1.92
C LYS A 57 -11.35 -2.22 -3.19
N ILE A 58 -10.10 -2.67 -3.34
CA ILE A 58 -9.57 -3.23 -4.58
C ILE A 58 -8.97 -4.64 -4.42
N ILE A 59 -8.88 -5.16 -3.18
CA ILE A 59 -8.37 -6.51 -2.83
C ILE A 59 -9.50 -7.37 -2.27
#